data_AF-A0A2S7THT6-F1
#
_entry.id   AF-A0A2S7THT6-F1
#
_cell.length_a   1.000
_cell.length_b   1.000
_cell.length_c   1.000
_cell.angle_alpha   90.00
_cell.angle_beta   90.00
_cell.angle_gamma   90.00
#
_symmetry.space_group_name_H-M   'P 1'
#
loop_
_entity.id
_entity.type
_entity.pdbx_description
1 polymer ?
#
loop_
_entity_poly.entity_id
_entity_poly.type
_entity_poly.pdbx_seq_one_letter_code
_entity_poly.pdbx_strand_id
1 'polypeptide(L)'
;MKKLEFFSTYDVRGNFTNHLWEFAPHLSNGLSNRFILTLKNGKQIEYNFLQTQSEQIKFYKDILTNYHKNGIISWLELLNVLNIEDYDEIQKFKKQITIANTT
;
A
#
# COMPACT_ATOMS: atom_id res chain seq x y z
N MET A 1 -7.48 -7.64 14.17
CA MET A 1 -6.91 -7.92 12.83
C MET A 1 -5.79 -8.95 12.97
N LYS A 2 -5.64 -9.87 12.01
CA LYS A 2 -4.59 -10.91 11.99
C LYS A 2 -3.57 -10.65 10.87
N LYS A 3 -4.02 -10.26 9.69
CA LYS A 3 -3.16 -10.02 8.52
C LYS A 3 -3.79 -8.95 7.61
N LEU A 4 -2.97 -8.15 6.95
CA LEU A 4 -3.38 -7.20 5.92
C LEU A 4 -2.47 -7.37 4.69
N GLU A 5 -3.08 -7.50 3.52
CA GLU A 5 -2.41 -7.71 2.23
C GLU A 5 -2.96 -6.70 1.23
N PHE A 6 -2.10 -6.10 0.42
CA PHE A 6 -2.45 -5.09 -0.56
C PHE A 6 -2.19 -5.58 -1.98
N PHE A 7 -2.99 -5.08 -2.92
CA PHE A 7 -2.86 -5.40 -4.33
C PHE A 7 -3.07 -4.15 -5.17
N SER A 8 -2.29 -4.04 -6.25
CA SER A 8 -2.42 -3.00 -7.26
C SER A 8 -2.42 -1.57 -6.69
N THR A 9 -1.62 -1.29 -5.67
CA THR A 9 -1.57 -0.04 -4.87
C THR A 9 -0.97 1.18 -5.57
N TYR A 10 -1.02 1.19 -6.90
CA TYR A 10 -0.40 2.22 -7.74
C TYR A 10 -1.40 2.85 -8.71
N ASP A 11 -2.66 2.41 -8.68
CA ASP A 11 -3.69 2.89 -9.60
C ASP A 11 -4.27 4.23 -9.10
N VAL A 12 -3.60 5.32 -9.44
CA VAL A 12 -3.94 6.69 -8.99
C VAL A 12 -4.87 7.42 -9.97
N ARG A 13 -4.88 7.03 -11.25
CA ARG A 13 -5.62 7.72 -12.32
C ARG A 13 -6.56 6.83 -13.11
N GLY A 14 -6.56 5.52 -12.85
CA GLY A 14 -7.28 4.56 -13.65
C GLY A 14 -6.47 4.09 -14.85
N ASN A 15 -6.59 2.81 -15.18
CA ASN A 15 -5.89 2.19 -16.30
C ASN A 15 -6.62 2.33 -17.64
N PHE A 16 -7.86 2.86 -17.67
CA PHE A 16 -8.64 3.00 -18.90
C PHE A 16 -8.60 4.45 -19.43
N THR A 17 -7.81 4.67 -20.48
CA THR A 17 -7.80 5.92 -21.24
C THR A 17 -8.74 5.82 -22.43
N ASN A 18 -9.43 6.92 -22.77
CA ASN A 18 -10.24 6.95 -23.98
C ASN A 18 -9.31 6.96 -25.21
N HIS A 19 -9.52 6.09 -26.19
CA HIS A 19 -8.67 5.99 -27.40
C HIS A 19 -8.95 7.10 -28.43
N LEU A 20 -9.91 7.96 -28.15
CA LEU A 20 -10.19 9.15 -28.95
C LEU A 20 -9.12 10.20 -28.63
N TRP A 21 -8.65 10.90 -29.66
CA TRP A 21 -7.65 11.98 -29.62
C TRP A 21 -8.13 13.25 -28.90
N GLU A 22 -8.97 13.09 -27.89
CA GLU A 22 -9.51 14.15 -27.05
C GLU A 22 -8.76 14.15 -25.72
N PHE A 23 -8.45 15.34 -25.21
CA PHE A 23 -7.95 15.55 -23.85
C PHE A 23 -9.07 15.26 -22.82
N ALA A 24 -9.61 14.04 -22.84
CA ALA A 24 -10.70 13.59 -21.98
C ALA A 24 -10.14 12.93 -20.70
N PRO A 25 -10.85 13.04 -19.56
CA PRO A 25 -10.48 12.34 -18.33
C PRO A 25 -10.51 10.81 -18.51
N HIS A 26 -9.76 10.09 -17.68
CA HIS A 26 -9.76 8.62 -17.67
C HIS A 26 -11.18 8.10 -17.36
N LEU A 27 -11.58 6.99 -18.00
CA LEU A 27 -12.91 6.38 -17.81
C LEU A 27 -13.01 5.64 -16.46
N SER A 28 -11.90 5.20 -15.91
CA SER A 28 -11.81 4.58 -14.58
C SER A 28 -11.18 5.53 -13.57
N ASN A 29 -11.70 5.59 -12.34
CA ASN A 29 -11.20 6.48 -11.29
C ASN A 29 -10.05 5.89 -10.45
N GLY A 30 -9.22 5.01 -10.99
CA GLY A 30 -8.17 4.38 -10.20
C GLY A 30 -8.68 3.51 -9.05
N LEU A 31 -9.72 2.70 -9.31
CA LEU A 31 -10.39 1.86 -8.29
C LEU A 31 -9.85 0.43 -8.22
N SER A 32 -8.72 0.14 -8.89
CA SER A 32 -8.13 -1.20 -8.88
C SER A 32 -7.32 -1.49 -7.62
N ASN A 33 -7.04 -0.46 -6.79
CA ASN A 33 -6.34 -0.67 -5.53
C ASN A 33 -7.27 -1.43 -4.57
N ARG A 34 -6.77 -2.51 -3.98
CA ARG A 34 -7.53 -3.30 -3.01
C ARG A 34 -6.66 -3.81 -1.89
N PHE A 35 -7.30 -4.09 -0.76
CA PHE A 35 -6.68 -4.83 0.33
C PHE A 35 -7.56 -5.98 0.79
N ILE A 36 -6.92 -7.02 1.32
CA ILE A 36 -7.55 -8.14 1.99
C ILE A 36 -7.18 -8.10 3.46
N LEU A 37 -8.19 -7.91 4.30
CA LEU A 37 -8.10 -7.94 5.75
C LEU A 37 -8.50 -9.33 6.25
N THR A 38 -7.56 -10.05 6.88
CA THR A 38 -7.87 -11.29 7.59
C THR A 38 -8.08 -11.01 9.07
N LEU A 39 -9.26 -11.38 9.59
CA LEU A 39 -9.63 -11.24 11.00
C LEU A 39 -9.08 -12.40 11.85
N LYS A 40 -9.09 -12.24 13.17
CA LYS A 40 -8.59 -13.27 14.11
C LYS A 40 -9.40 -14.56 14.04
N ASN A 41 -10.68 -14.47 13.69
CA ASN A 41 -11.58 -15.60 13.47
C ASN A 41 -11.44 -16.25 12.08
N GLY A 42 -10.47 -15.82 11.27
CA GLY A 42 -10.24 -16.35 9.92
C GLY A 42 -11.11 -15.72 8.82
N LYS A 43 -12.12 -14.91 9.16
CA LYS A 43 -12.94 -14.22 8.15
C LYS A 43 -12.07 -13.21 7.38
N GLN A 44 -12.26 -13.17 6.06
CA GLN A 44 -11.62 -12.21 5.18
C GLN A 44 -12.60 -11.11 4.77
N ILE A 45 -12.09 -9.89 4.68
CA ILE A 45 -12.80 -8.72 4.16
C ILE A 45 -11.94 -8.16 3.04
N GLU A 46 -12.48 -8.14 1.84
CA GLU A 46 -11.87 -7.50 0.68
C GLU A 46 -12.50 -6.12 0.49
N TYR A 47 -11.67 -5.12 0.20
CA TYR A 47 -12.14 -3.77 -0.02
C TYR A 47 -11.30 -3.06 -1.08
N ASN A 48 -11.98 -2.37 -1.99
CA ASN A 48 -11.35 -1.51 -2.99
C ASN A 48 -11.24 -0.09 -2.44
N PHE A 49 -10.12 0.58 -2.68
CA PHE A 49 -9.89 1.94 -2.20
C PHE A 49 -9.37 2.86 -3.30
N LEU A 50 -9.66 4.14 -3.14
CA LEU A 50 -9.19 5.18 -4.03
C LEU A 50 -7.80 5.65 -3.57
N GLN A 51 -6.92 5.94 -4.53
CA GLN A 51 -5.71 6.70 -4.28
C GLN A 51 -5.71 7.96 -5.13
N THR A 52 -5.29 9.07 -4.53
CA THR A 52 -5.07 10.33 -5.26
C THR A 52 -3.59 10.67 -5.25
N GLN A 53 -3.16 11.64 -6.05
CA GLN A 53 -1.75 12.04 -6.07
C GLN A 53 -1.24 12.51 -4.71
N SER A 54 -2.11 13.18 -3.94
CA SER A 54 -1.86 13.69 -2.60
C SER A 54 -2.11 12.66 -1.49
N GLU A 55 -2.89 11.62 -1.76
CA GLU A 55 -3.31 10.62 -0.76
C GLU A 55 -2.98 9.21 -1.24
N GLN A 56 -1.68 8.97 -1.45
CA GLN A 56 -1.17 7.63 -1.76
C GLN A 56 -0.90 6.89 -0.47
N ILE A 57 -1.14 5.58 -0.49
CA ILE A 57 -0.96 4.73 0.70
C ILE A 57 0.46 4.82 1.28
N LYS A 58 1.46 5.01 0.41
CA LYS A 58 2.87 5.14 0.79
C LYS A 58 3.15 6.32 1.73
N PHE A 59 2.30 7.36 1.71
CA PHE A 59 2.44 8.51 2.59
C PHE A 59 2.05 8.22 4.04
N TYR A 60 1.29 7.14 4.29
CA TYR A 60 0.93 6.68 5.64
C TYR A 60 2.00 5.74 6.22
N LYS A 61 3.28 6.04 5.97
CA LYS A 61 4.44 5.21 6.32
C LYS A 61 4.47 4.81 7.79
N ASP A 62 4.15 5.74 8.69
CA ASP A 62 4.17 5.48 10.14
C ASP A 62 3.11 4.46 10.55
N ILE A 63 1.91 4.55 9.97
CA ILE A 63 0.80 3.61 10.22
C ILE A 63 1.18 2.21 9.70
N LEU A 64 1.69 2.14 8.46
CA LEU A 64 2.11 0.88 7.84
C LEU A 64 3.26 0.23 8.61
N THR A 65 4.21 1.03 9.08
CA THR A 65 5.33 0.57 9.93
C THR A 65 4.80 0.02 11.25
N ASN A 66 3.83 0.69 11.88
CA ASN A 66 3.20 0.19 13.11
C ASN A 66 2.47 -1.14 12.87
N TYR A 67 1.78 -1.30 11.75
CA TYR A 67 1.17 -2.58 11.39
C TYR A 67 2.21 -3.70 11.20
N HIS A 68 3.36 -3.39 10.61
CA HIS A 68 4.46 -4.35 10.53
C HIS A 68 5.01 -4.74 11.91
N LYS A 69 5.24 -3.76 12.80
CA LYS A 69 5.70 -4.02 14.17
C LYS A 69 4.75 -4.94 14.95
N ASN A 70 3.45 -4.83 14.68
CA ASN A 70 2.41 -5.67 15.28
C ASN A 70 2.18 -7.02 14.55
N GLY A 71 3.01 -7.36 13.55
CA GLY A 71 2.90 -8.60 12.78
C GLY A 71 1.69 -8.66 11.85
N ILE A 72 1.03 -7.54 11.57
CA ILE A 72 -0.15 -7.46 10.70
C ILE A 72 0.26 -7.47 9.23
N ILE A 73 1.32 -6.76 8.88
CA ILE A 73 1.88 -6.66 7.52
C ILE A 73 3.27 -7.31 7.52
N SER A 74 3.57 -8.10 6.48
CA SER A 74 4.89 -8.71 6.32
C SER A 74 5.96 -7.67 5.93
N TRP A 75 7.25 -7.97 6.12
CA TRP A 75 8.31 -7.05 5.70
C TRP A 75 8.29 -6.77 4.19
N LEU A 76 8.14 -7.82 3.38
CA LEU A 76 8.08 -7.69 1.92
C LEU A 76 6.89 -6.84 1.48
N GLU A 77 5.73 -7.05 2.09
CA GLU A 77 4.52 -6.30 1.81
C GLU A 77 4.68 -4.82 2.17
N LEU A 78 5.32 -4.52 3.31
CA LEU A 78 5.60 -3.15 3.71
C LEU A 78 6.51 -2.43 2.69
N LEU A 79 7.57 -3.11 2.22
CA LEU A 79 8.47 -2.55 1.21
C LEU A 79 7.74 -2.27 -0.11
N ASN A 80 6.91 -3.22 -0.56
CA ASN A 80 6.10 -3.07 -1.76
C ASN A 80 5.17 -1.86 -1.66
N VAL A 81 4.37 -1.76 -0.59
CA VAL A 81 3.39 -0.67 -0.42
C VAL A 81 4.07 0.71 -0.30
N LEU A 82 5.27 0.76 0.27
CA LEU A 82 6.07 1.98 0.36
C LEU A 82 6.86 2.29 -0.92
N ASN A 83 6.86 1.40 -1.90
CA ASN A 83 7.64 1.50 -3.14
C ASN A 83 9.15 1.65 -2.87
N ILE A 84 9.68 0.87 -1.93
CA ILE A 84 11.10 0.84 -1.57
C ILE A 84 11.73 -0.41 -2.19
N GLU A 85 12.43 -0.23 -3.30
CA GLU A 85 13.07 -1.31 -4.05
C GLU A 85 14.60 -1.27 -3.95
N ASP A 86 15.17 -0.09 -3.70
CA ASP A 86 16.60 0.11 -3.63
C ASP A 86 17.21 -0.57 -2.40
N TYR A 87 18.31 -1.29 -2.61
CA TYR A 87 18.97 -2.04 -1.54
C TYR A 87 19.42 -1.15 -0.38
N ASP A 88 20.02 0.01 -0.67
CA ASP A 88 20.50 0.91 0.38
C ASP A 88 19.34 1.54 1.15
N GLU A 89 18.25 1.89 0.46
CA GLU A 89 17.01 2.33 1.11
C GLU A 89 16.40 1.26 2.01
N ILE A 90 16.36 0.00 1.56
CA ILE A 90 15.91 -1.15 2.35
C ILE A 90 16.75 -1.28 3.62
N GLN A 91 18.09 -1.21 3.53
CA GLN A 91 18.97 -1.32 4.69
C GLN A 91 18.79 -0.14 5.66
N LYS A 92 18.67 1.09 5.14
CA LYS A 92 18.41 2.28 5.97
C LYS A 92 17.08 2.15 6.70
N PHE A 93 16.03 1.73 6.00
CA PHE A 93 14.70 1.60 6.60
C PHE A 93 14.66 0.50 7.65
N LYS A 94 15.31 -0.65 7.39
CA LYS A 94 15.45 -1.74 8.36
C LYS A 94 16.13 -1.27 9.66
N LYS A 95 17.17 -0.44 9.56
CA LYS A 95 17.84 0.16 10.73
C LYS A 95 16.88 1.08 11.49
N GLN A 96 16.16 1.96 10.80
CA GLN A 96 15.21 2.91 11.41
C GLN A 96 14.13 2.18 12.24
N ILE A 97 13.51 1.15 11.68
CA ILE A 97 12.43 0.43 12.39
C ILE A 97 12.93 -0.40 13.58
N THR A 98 14.19 -0.85 13.53
CA THR A 98 14.80 -1.65 14.61
C THR A 98 15.14 -0.77 15.80
N ILE A 99 15.75 0.40 15.55
CA ILE A 99 16.11 1.36 16.60
C ILE A 99 14.85 1.85 17.32
N ALA A 100 13.76 2.08 16.58
CA ALA A 100 12.48 2.52 17.12
C ALA A 100 11.71 1.44 17.91
N ASN A 101 12.23 0.22 18.06
CA ASN A 101 11.65 -0.83 18.91
C ASN A 101 12.41 -1.00 20.24
N THR A 102 13.60 -0.40 20.36
CA THR A 102 14.47 -0.46 21.55
C THR A 102 14.31 0.73 22.50
N THR A 103 13.39 1.65 22.19
CA THR A 103 13.04 2.82 23.00
C THR A 103 11.63 2.67 23.52
#